data_AF-A0A1H8PBL3-F1
#
_entry.id   AF-A0A1H8PBL3-F1
#
_cell.length_a   1.000
_cell.length_b   1.000
_cell.length_c   1.000
_cell.angle_alpha   90.00
_cell.angle_beta   90.00
_cell.angle_gamma   90.00
#
_symmetry.space_group_name_H-M   'P 1'
#
loop_
_entity.id
_entity.type
_entity.pdbx_description
1 polymer ?
#
loop_
_entity_poly.entity_id
_entity_poly.type
_entity_poly.pdbx_seq_one_letter_code
_entity_poly.pdbx_strand_id
1 'polypeptide(L)'
;MFRSSKTQPKTHESAINQYPASQEAPKGGDSAEQITCDACEDEQQPSTPKSKIKRLATLAVQLVLLIAVYELGCLISQYLPIAIPGNIVGMALLLTLLATGILKAKHVGDACDYMVDNMSIFFIPAGVGIMGCFSLLQDAALKFAFVCIVTTVIVFLATSLTVALVSRLMDGHRAKRENNARIGQEA
;
A
#
# COMPACT_ATOMS: atom_id res chain seq x y z
N MET A 1 -30.93 -1.61 -52.69
CA MET A 1 -29.55 -2.06 -52.39
C MET A 1 -29.40 -2.15 -50.88
N PHE A 2 -29.85 -3.25 -50.29
CA PHE A 2 -29.30 -3.96 -49.12
C PHE A 2 -30.35 -5.00 -48.70
N ARG A 3 -29.93 -6.26 -48.80
CA ARG A 3 -30.74 -7.48 -48.71
C ARG A 3 -30.45 -8.12 -47.35
N SER A 4 -31.47 -8.75 -46.79
CA SER A 4 -31.50 -9.65 -45.63
C SER A 4 -30.20 -10.35 -45.26
N SER A 5 -29.98 -10.53 -43.95
CA SER A 5 -29.85 -11.89 -43.39
C SER A 5 -30.08 -11.89 -41.88
N LYS A 6 -31.09 -12.69 -41.50
CA LYS A 6 -31.42 -13.12 -40.15
C LYS A 6 -30.30 -14.02 -39.57
N THR A 7 -30.44 -14.29 -38.27
CA THR A 7 -30.16 -15.59 -37.60
C THR A 7 -28.70 -15.94 -37.31
N GLN A 8 -28.25 -15.72 -36.06
CA GLN A 8 -28.28 -16.69 -34.94
C GLN A 8 -27.35 -16.18 -33.80
N PRO A 9 -27.65 -16.53 -32.54
CA PRO A 9 -26.77 -16.35 -31.39
C PRO A 9 -25.74 -17.48 -31.36
N LYS A 10 -24.49 -17.17 -31.02
CA LYS A 10 -23.49 -18.18 -30.66
C LYS A 10 -22.61 -17.68 -29.53
N THR A 11 -22.92 -18.21 -28.36
CA THR A 11 -21.98 -18.44 -27.27
C THR A 11 -20.84 -19.33 -27.78
N HIS A 12 -19.61 -18.81 -27.82
CA HIS A 12 -18.35 -19.56 -27.66
C HIS A 12 -17.23 -18.51 -27.62
N GLU A 13 -16.77 -18.10 -26.43
CA GLU A 13 -15.63 -18.74 -25.78
C GLU A 13 -14.41 -18.86 -26.71
N SER A 14 -13.57 -17.82 -26.69
CA SER A 14 -12.09 -17.89 -26.69
C SER A 14 -11.49 -16.55 -27.13
N ALA A 15 -11.37 -15.63 -26.18
CA ALA A 15 -10.32 -14.59 -26.22
C ALA A 15 -9.92 -14.12 -24.80
N ILE A 16 -10.15 -14.95 -23.77
CA ILE A 16 -9.46 -14.83 -22.47
C ILE A 16 -8.18 -15.66 -22.56
N ASN A 17 -7.35 -15.34 -23.56
CA ASN A 17 -5.98 -15.83 -23.62
C ASN A 17 -5.16 -14.87 -24.46
N GLN A 18 -4.86 -13.71 -23.90
CA GLN A 18 -3.70 -12.93 -24.29
C GLN A 18 -3.21 -12.18 -23.06
N TYR A 19 -2.70 -12.92 -22.07
CA TYR A 19 -1.59 -12.40 -21.27
C TYR A 19 -0.33 -12.91 -21.99
N PRO A 20 0.25 -12.17 -22.95
CA PRO A 20 1.41 -12.67 -23.63
C PRO A 20 2.60 -12.55 -22.68
N ALA A 21 3.33 -13.66 -22.64
CA ALA A 21 4.72 -13.81 -22.28
C ALA A 21 5.55 -12.53 -22.37
N SER A 22 6.41 -12.37 -21.36
CA SER A 22 7.60 -11.55 -21.37
C SER A 22 8.45 -11.81 -22.63
N GLN A 23 8.51 -10.87 -23.57
CA GLN A 23 9.69 -10.53 -24.40
C GLN A 23 9.31 -9.54 -25.52
N GLU A 24 9.82 -8.32 -25.45
CA GLU A 24 10.76 -7.75 -26.44
C GLU A 24 11.12 -6.32 -26.01
N ALA A 25 12.41 -6.08 -25.81
CA ALA A 25 12.96 -4.75 -25.62
C ALA A 25 12.92 -3.99 -26.95
N PRO A 26 12.31 -2.80 -27.05
CA PRO A 26 12.48 -1.95 -28.22
C PRO A 26 13.84 -1.26 -28.18
N LYS A 27 14.70 -1.62 -29.13
CA LYS A 27 15.91 -0.86 -29.45
C LYS A 27 15.52 0.51 -30.00
N GLY A 28 16.11 1.55 -29.42
CA GLY A 28 16.52 2.80 -30.06
C GLY A 28 15.47 3.56 -30.87
N GLY A 29 15.02 4.69 -30.32
CA GLY A 29 14.28 5.70 -31.07
C GLY A 29 13.77 6.80 -30.16
N ASP A 30 14.22 8.01 -30.43
CA ASP A 30 14.00 9.28 -29.73
C ASP A 30 12.51 9.70 -29.63
N SER A 31 12.15 10.27 -28.47
CA SER A 31 11.00 11.16 -28.18
C SER A 31 9.57 10.77 -28.60
N ALA A 32 8.75 10.39 -27.61
CA ALA A 32 7.35 10.83 -27.36
C ALA A 32 6.76 9.95 -26.24
N GLU A 33 6.74 10.42 -25.00
CA GLU A 33 5.55 11.02 -24.35
C GLU A 33 4.32 10.08 -24.25
N GLN A 34 3.96 9.78 -23.00
CA GLN A 34 2.63 9.38 -22.53
C GLN A 34 2.11 7.99 -22.95
N ILE A 35 2.21 7.01 -22.05
CA ILE A 35 1.11 6.16 -21.55
C ILE A 35 1.71 5.43 -20.34
N THR A 36 1.59 6.04 -19.16
CA THR A 36 1.47 5.30 -17.90
C THR A 36 0.28 5.92 -17.18
N CYS A 37 -0.89 5.39 -17.52
CA CYS A 37 -2.04 5.41 -16.62
C CYS A 37 -1.93 4.15 -15.78
N ASP A 38 -0.87 4.07 -14.97
CA ASP A 38 -0.91 3.27 -13.76
C ASP A 38 -1.66 4.08 -12.70
N ALA A 39 -2.33 3.38 -11.82
CA ALA A 39 -3.41 3.87 -10.99
C ALA A 39 -3.13 5.23 -10.33
N CYS A 40 -4.16 6.08 -10.33
CA CYS A 40 -4.25 7.28 -9.50
C CYS A 40 -3.91 6.90 -8.05
N GLU A 41 -2.67 7.15 -7.63
CA GLU A 41 -2.36 7.37 -6.22
C GLU A 41 -3.23 8.57 -5.84
N ASP A 42 -4.25 8.29 -5.02
CA ASP A 42 -5.30 9.22 -4.64
C ASP A 42 -4.62 10.43 -3.97
N GLU A 43 -4.53 11.49 -4.77
CA GLU A 43 -4.05 12.79 -4.39
C GLU A 43 -4.98 13.36 -3.30
N GLN A 44 -4.36 13.76 -2.21
CA GLN A 44 -4.92 14.52 -1.13
C GLN A 44 -5.81 15.68 -1.60
N GLN A 45 -7.12 15.62 -1.34
CA GLN A 45 -7.86 16.77 -0.78
C GLN A 45 -9.29 16.44 -0.34
N PRO A 46 -9.73 17.06 0.77
CA PRO A 46 -10.93 17.87 0.65
C PRO A 46 -10.63 19.31 1.07
N SER A 47 -10.55 20.16 0.05
CA SER A 47 -10.63 21.61 0.20
C SER A 47 -12.05 22.06 0.56
N THR A 48 -12.11 23.24 1.19
CA THR A 48 -13.24 24.21 1.26
C THR A 48 -14.05 24.30 2.60
N PRO A 49 -14.74 25.44 2.89
CA PRO A 49 -14.23 26.54 3.72
C PRO A 49 -15.23 27.04 4.81
N LYS A 50 -14.76 27.88 5.76
CA LYS A 50 -15.48 28.70 6.79
C LYS A 50 -15.53 28.22 8.26
N SER A 51 -14.82 27.17 8.69
CA SER A 51 -14.64 26.84 10.13
C SER A 51 -13.24 26.30 10.50
N LYS A 52 -12.17 26.86 9.91
CA LYS A 52 -10.80 26.32 9.93
C LYS A 52 -10.26 25.91 11.32
N ILE A 53 -10.64 26.62 12.39
CA ILE A 53 -10.17 26.32 13.76
C ILE A 53 -10.75 25.01 14.32
N LYS A 54 -12.02 24.70 14.06
CA LYS A 54 -12.64 23.46 14.57
C LYS A 54 -12.07 22.22 13.90
N ARG A 55 -11.77 22.28 12.60
CA ARG A 55 -11.15 21.17 11.86
C ARG A 55 -9.70 20.93 12.29
N LEU A 56 -8.93 21.99 12.51
CA LEU A 56 -7.56 21.88 13.06
C LEU A 56 -7.57 21.27 14.47
N ALA A 57 -8.52 21.65 15.32
CA ALA A 57 -8.68 21.05 16.64
C ALA A 57 -9.02 19.56 16.55
N THR A 58 -9.91 19.17 15.63
CA THR A 58 -10.21 17.76 15.38
C THR A 58 -8.95 17.00 14.92
N LEU A 59 -8.18 17.51 13.96
CA LEU A 59 -6.93 16.87 13.50
C LEU A 59 -5.91 16.70 14.64
N ALA A 60 -5.74 17.73 15.47
CA ALA A 60 -4.85 17.67 16.62
C ALA A 60 -5.29 16.59 17.62
N VAL A 61 -6.59 16.46 17.89
CA VAL A 61 -7.14 15.41 18.76
C VAL A 61 -6.90 14.02 18.18
N GLN A 62 -7.07 13.85 16.87
CA GLN A 62 -6.81 12.58 16.18
C GLN A 62 -5.33 12.19 16.27
N LEU A 63 -4.41 13.15 16.08
CA LEU A 63 -2.97 12.94 16.22
C LEU A 63 -2.58 12.56 17.66
N VAL A 64 -3.11 13.29 18.65
CA VAL A 64 -2.88 12.97 20.07
C VAL A 64 -3.38 11.57 20.40
N LEU A 65 -4.51 11.15 19.83
CA LEU A 65 -5.02 9.79 20.00
C LEU A 65 -4.08 8.74 19.39
N LEU A 66 -3.51 8.99 18.22
CA LEU A 66 -2.54 8.10 17.57
C LEU A 66 -1.27 7.95 18.41
N ILE A 67 -0.75 9.07 18.94
CA ILE A 67 0.40 9.09 19.85
C ILE A 67 0.08 8.35 21.16
N ALA A 68 -1.11 8.56 21.74
CA ALA A 68 -1.53 7.87 22.96
C ALA A 68 -1.60 6.35 22.76
N VAL A 69 -2.14 5.89 21.62
CA VAL A 69 -2.20 4.47 21.27
C VAL A 69 -0.79 3.89 21.10
N TYR A 70 0.13 4.63 20.48
CA TYR A 70 1.53 4.21 20.34
C TYR A 70 2.25 4.11 21.69
N GLU A 71 2.09 5.11 22.56
CA GLU A 71 2.60 5.10 23.94
C GLU A 71 2.06 3.89 24.72
N LEU A 72 0.76 3.60 24.62
CA LEU A 72 0.16 2.40 25.22
C LEU A 72 0.80 1.12 24.68
N GLY A 73 1.04 1.04 23.36
CA GLY A 73 1.72 -0.10 22.73
C GLY A 73 3.16 -0.29 23.25
N CYS A 74 3.89 0.80 23.45
CA CYS A 74 5.22 0.78 24.07
C CYS A 74 5.17 0.35 25.55
N LEU A 75 4.18 0.83 26.31
CA LEU A 75 3.99 0.42 27.71
C LEU A 75 3.72 -1.08 27.80
N ILE A 76 2.82 -1.59 26.97
CA ILE A 76 2.49 -3.03 26.90
C ILE A 76 3.72 -3.85 26.50
N SER A 77 4.50 -3.39 25.52
CA SER A 77 5.74 -4.04 25.08
C SER A 77 6.75 -4.21 26.23
N GLN A 78 6.83 -3.27 27.18
CA GLN A 78 7.73 -3.38 28.34
C GLN A 78 7.26 -4.41 29.38
N TYR A 79 5.96 -4.69 29.47
CA TYR A 79 5.43 -5.75 30.35
C TYR A 79 5.56 -7.15 29.75
N LEU A 80 5.75 -7.25 28.44
CA LEU A 80 5.98 -8.52 27.77
C LEU A 80 7.46 -8.89 27.84
N PRO A 81 7.83 -10.11 28.30
CA PRO A 81 9.22 -10.56 28.37
C PRO A 81 9.86 -10.86 27.00
N ILE A 82 9.17 -10.56 25.91
CA ILE A 82 9.61 -10.77 24.53
C ILE A 82 10.04 -9.44 23.90
N ALA A 83 11.20 -9.42 23.25
CA ALA A 83 11.79 -8.25 22.60
C ALA A 83 11.06 -7.86 21.29
N ILE A 84 9.75 -7.61 21.37
CA ILE A 84 8.99 -7.07 20.25
C ILE A 84 9.04 -5.54 20.33
N PRO A 85 9.51 -4.85 19.28
CA PRO A 85 9.52 -3.39 19.27
C PRO A 85 8.08 -2.85 19.40
N GLY A 86 7.91 -1.84 20.25
CA GLY A 86 6.60 -1.24 20.57
C GLY A 86 5.77 -0.82 19.35
N ASN A 87 6.42 -0.48 18.22
CA ASN A 87 5.73 -0.17 16.96
C ASN A 87 4.82 -1.30 16.46
N ILE A 88 5.29 -2.56 16.52
CA ILE A 88 4.49 -3.71 16.06
C ILE A 88 3.29 -3.92 17.00
N VAL A 89 3.50 -3.74 18.30
CA VAL A 89 2.43 -3.83 19.31
C VAL A 89 1.41 -2.70 19.12
N GLY A 90 1.85 -1.48 18.86
CA GLY A 90 0.99 -0.34 18.56
C GLY A 90 0.13 -0.56 17.32
N MET A 91 0.71 -1.08 16.23
CA MET A 91 -0.04 -1.45 15.02
C MET A 91 -1.11 -2.52 15.29
N ALA A 92 -0.78 -3.55 16.06
CA ALA A 92 -1.74 -4.58 16.46
C ALA A 92 -2.85 -4.04 17.37
N LEU A 93 -2.53 -3.11 18.27
CA LEU A 93 -3.48 -2.50 19.19
C LEU A 93 -4.45 -1.57 18.45
N LEU A 94 -3.95 -0.76 17.52
CA LEU A 94 -4.79 0.09 16.65
C LEU A 94 -5.71 -0.78 15.80
N LEU A 95 -5.20 -1.87 15.22
CA LEU A 95 -6.02 -2.84 14.47
C LEU A 95 -7.14 -3.43 15.34
N THR A 96 -6.86 -3.77 16.59
CA THR A 96 -7.86 -4.33 17.51
C THR A 96 -8.93 -3.30 17.89
N LEU A 97 -8.54 -2.04 18.12
CA LEU A 97 -9.47 -0.92 18.36
C LEU A 97 -10.35 -0.62 17.15
N LEU A 98 -9.79 -0.77 15.95
CA LEU A 98 -10.53 -0.60 14.70
C LEU A 98 -11.50 -1.75 14.45
N ALA A 99 -11.07 -2.99 14.72
CA ALA A 99 -11.89 -4.19 14.59
C ALA A 99 -13.07 -4.21 15.58
N THR A 100 -12.90 -3.66 16.78
CA THR A 100 -13.97 -3.53 17.78
C THR A 100 -14.94 -2.38 17.47
N GLY A 101 -14.67 -1.56 16.44
CA GLY A 101 -15.55 -0.47 16.00
C GLY A 101 -15.64 0.72 16.96
N ILE A 102 -14.90 0.68 18.07
CA ILE A 102 -14.78 1.78 19.05
C ILE A 102 -14.11 2.98 18.37
N LEU A 103 -13.13 2.71 17.50
CA LEU A 103 -12.40 3.73 16.76
C LEU A 103 -12.88 3.77 15.30
N LYS A 104 -13.45 4.90 14.88
CA LYS A 104 -13.89 5.08 13.48
C LYS A 104 -12.66 5.39 12.61
N ALA A 105 -12.34 4.54 11.64
CA ALA A 105 -11.19 4.73 10.74
C ALA A 105 -11.11 6.14 10.13
N LYS A 106 -12.27 6.72 9.80
CA LYS A 106 -12.40 8.09 9.29
C LYS A 106 -11.77 9.16 10.20
N HIS A 107 -11.74 8.94 11.52
CA HIS A 107 -11.12 9.87 12.47
C HIS A 107 -9.59 9.69 12.57
N VAL A 108 -8.98 8.68 11.98
CA VAL A 108 -7.51 8.53 12.05
C VAL A 108 -6.89 8.76 10.68
N GLY A 109 -7.63 8.44 9.60
CA GLY A 109 -7.23 8.68 8.21
C GLY A 109 -6.83 10.13 7.95
N ASP A 110 -7.70 11.10 8.26
CA ASP A 110 -7.43 12.52 7.97
C ASP A 110 -6.12 13.03 8.61
N ALA A 111 -5.76 12.55 9.80
CA ALA A 111 -4.52 12.91 10.48
C ALA A 111 -3.29 12.18 9.91
N CYS A 112 -3.43 10.88 9.59
CA CYS A 112 -2.37 10.10 8.94
C CYS A 112 -2.01 10.68 7.58
N ASP A 113 -3.02 10.96 6.76
CA ASP A 113 -2.87 11.52 5.42
C ASP A 113 -2.16 12.87 5.48
N TYR A 114 -2.51 13.72 6.46
CA TYR A 114 -1.80 14.99 6.68
C TYR A 114 -0.32 14.79 7.05
N MET A 115 0.01 13.77 7.85
CA MET A 115 1.42 13.47 8.17
C MET A 115 2.18 12.91 6.97
N VAL A 116 1.56 12.01 6.20
CA VAL A 116 2.15 11.40 4.99
C VAL A 116 2.46 12.47 3.95
N ASP A 117 1.55 13.39 3.70
CA ASP A 117 1.76 14.56 2.83
C ASP A 117 2.98 15.40 3.22
N ASN A 118 3.21 15.52 4.53
CA ASN A 118 4.28 16.34 5.07
C ASN A 118 5.53 15.51 5.42
N MET A 119 5.68 14.27 4.95
CA MET A 119 6.82 13.38 5.29
C MET A 119 8.19 14.05 5.06
N SER A 120 8.33 14.88 4.04
CA SER A 120 9.54 15.67 3.77
C SER A 120 9.98 16.53 4.94
N ILE A 121 9.06 17.13 5.71
CA ILE A 121 9.42 17.98 6.86
C ILE A 121 9.98 17.17 8.03
N PHE A 122 9.56 15.90 8.17
CA PHE A 122 10.04 14.98 9.22
C PHE A 122 11.41 14.37 8.88
N PHE A 123 11.76 14.28 7.60
CA PHE A 123 13.08 13.79 7.19
C PHE A 123 14.21 14.78 7.48
N ILE A 124 13.93 16.08 7.50
CA ILE A 124 14.95 17.11 7.81
C ILE A 124 15.55 16.94 9.22
N PRO A 125 14.76 16.92 10.32
CA PRO A 125 15.30 16.74 11.67
C PRO A 125 15.92 15.36 11.86
N ALA A 126 15.35 14.30 11.28
CA ALA A 126 15.93 12.96 11.32
C ALA A 126 17.30 12.92 10.62
N GLY A 127 17.42 13.55 9.44
CA GLY A 127 18.65 13.61 8.66
C GLY A 127 19.75 14.43 9.35
N VAL A 128 19.41 15.58 9.95
CA VAL A 128 20.36 16.39 10.72
C VAL A 128 20.86 15.64 11.95
N GLY A 129 20.00 14.86 12.61
CA GLY A 129 20.42 13.96 13.70
C GLY A 129 21.46 12.94 13.25
N ILE A 130 21.28 12.36 12.06
CA ILE A 130 22.24 11.40 11.47
C ILE A 130 23.56 12.08 11.11
N MET A 131 23.53 13.33 10.60
CA MET A 131 24.75 14.08 10.28
C MET A 131 25.64 14.32 11.52
N GLY A 132 25.05 14.44 12.71
CA GLY A 132 25.80 14.50 13.97
C GLY A 132 26.64 13.24 14.26
N CYS A 133 26.26 12.09 13.70
CA CYS A 133 26.98 10.82 13.85
C CYS A 133 27.68 10.37 12.55
N PHE A 134 27.85 11.27 11.57
CA PHE A 134 28.37 10.93 10.25
C PHE A 134 29.76 10.27 10.30
N SER A 135 30.62 10.65 11.24
CA SER A 135 31.96 10.04 11.40
C SER A 135 31.92 8.54 11.70
N LEU A 136 30.93 8.06 12.47
CA LEU A 136 30.76 6.63 12.75
C LEU A 136 30.25 5.88 11.51
N LEU A 137 29.39 6.53 10.71
CA LEU A 137 28.90 5.98 9.46
C LEU A 137 30.00 5.86 8.41
N GLN A 138 30.92 6.84 8.32
CA GLN A 138 32.00 6.83 7.33
C GLN A 138 32.94 5.63 7.52
N ASP A 139 33.28 5.28 8.77
CA ASP A 139 34.13 4.12 9.10
C ASP A 139 33.48 2.79 8.66
N ALA A 140 32.16 2.70 8.77
CA ALA A 140 31.36 1.52 8.41
C ALA A 140 30.64 1.64 7.06
N ALA A 141 30.92 2.65 6.23
CA ALA A 141 30.09 3.01 5.07
C ALA A 141 29.94 1.86 4.07
N LEU A 142 31.03 1.12 3.82
CA LEU A 142 31.00 -0.06 2.94
C LEU A 142 30.14 -1.19 3.51
N LYS A 143 30.18 -1.40 4.83
CA LYS A 143 29.37 -2.44 5.50
C LYS A 143 27.88 -2.05 5.46
N PHE A 144 27.56 -0.78 5.70
CA PHE A 144 26.20 -0.25 5.58
C PHE A 144 25.65 -0.38 4.15
N ALA A 145 26.42 0.02 3.13
CA ALA A 145 26.00 -0.10 1.74
C ALA A 145 25.68 -1.55 1.36
N PHE A 146 26.52 -2.50 1.77
CA PHE A 146 26.28 -3.93 1.56
C PHE A 146 25.00 -4.40 2.26
N VAL A 147 24.80 -4.04 3.53
CA VAL A 147 23.57 -4.38 4.27
C VAL A 147 22.32 -3.79 3.62
N CYS A 148 22.37 -2.54 3.13
CA CYS A 148 21.25 -1.92 2.42
C CYS A 148 20.89 -2.67 1.13
N ILE A 149 21.87 -3.05 0.31
CA ILE A 149 21.62 -3.82 -0.92
C ILE A 149 21.02 -5.19 -0.57
N VAL A 150 21.64 -5.91 0.37
CA VAL A 150 21.17 -7.24 0.76
C VAL A 150 19.75 -7.20 1.34
N THR A 151 19.46 -6.25 2.24
CA THR A 151 18.12 -6.08 2.82
C THR A 151 17.10 -5.67 1.77
N THR A 152 17.45 -4.80 0.83
CA THR A 152 16.56 -4.41 -0.28
C THR A 152 16.19 -5.63 -1.13
N VAL A 153 17.17 -6.46 -1.51
CA VAL A 153 16.93 -7.69 -2.28
C VAL A 153 16.05 -8.66 -1.48
N ILE A 154 16.36 -8.88 -0.21
CA ILE A 154 15.59 -9.79 0.66
C ILE A 154 14.14 -9.30 0.81
N VAL A 155 13.93 -8.00 1.07
CA VAL A 155 12.58 -7.42 1.20
C VAL A 155 11.80 -7.52 -0.10
N PHE A 156 12.43 -7.28 -1.25
CA PHE A 156 11.80 -7.44 -2.56
C PHE A 156 11.39 -8.90 -2.83
N LEU A 157 12.28 -9.85 -2.54
CA LEU A 157 11.98 -11.28 -2.68
C LEU A 157 10.86 -11.70 -1.72
N ALA A 158 10.90 -11.29 -0.45
CA ALA A 158 9.86 -11.60 0.51
C ALA A 158 8.50 -11.02 0.10
N THR A 159 8.46 -9.78 -0.38
CA THR A 159 7.24 -9.12 -0.84
C THR A 159 6.69 -9.82 -2.09
N SER A 160 7.53 -10.08 -3.09
CA SER A 160 7.12 -10.77 -4.33
C SER A 160 6.65 -12.20 -4.09
N LEU A 161 7.30 -12.97 -3.20
CA LEU A 161 6.83 -14.31 -2.82
C LEU A 161 5.48 -14.25 -2.11
N THR A 162 5.30 -13.29 -1.20
CA THR A 162 4.04 -13.11 -0.46
C THR A 162 2.91 -12.79 -1.43
N VAL A 163 3.11 -11.84 -2.34
CA VAL A 163 2.13 -11.48 -3.37
C VAL A 163 1.87 -12.65 -4.30
N ALA A 164 2.91 -13.34 -4.79
CA ALA A 164 2.75 -14.50 -5.67
C ALA A 164 1.97 -15.64 -5.01
N LEU A 165 2.20 -15.89 -3.73
CA LEU A 165 1.48 -16.91 -2.96
C LEU A 165 0.00 -16.52 -2.76
N VAL A 166 -0.27 -15.27 -2.41
CA VAL A 166 -1.64 -14.76 -2.24
C VAL A 166 -2.40 -14.77 -3.56
N SER A 167 -1.79 -14.29 -4.65
CA SER A 167 -2.42 -14.30 -5.98
C SER A 167 -2.76 -15.72 -6.44
N ARG A 168 -1.85 -16.69 -6.23
CA ARG A 168 -2.12 -18.11 -6.55
C ARG A 168 -3.26 -18.71 -5.75
N LEU A 169 -3.39 -18.37 -4.46
CA LEU A 169 -4.51 -18.81 -3.63
C LEU A 169 -5.82 -18.15 -4.09
N MET A 170 -5.79 -16.90 -4.53
CA MET A 170 -6.97 -16.16 -4.96
C MET A 170 -7.46 -16.57 -6.37
N ASP A 171 -6.55 -16.92 -7.28
CA ASP A 171 -6.88 -17.41 -8.63
C ASP A 171 -7.71 -18.70 -8.60
N GLY A 172 -7.45 -19.59 -7.64
CA GLY A 172 -8.26 -20.80 -7.41
C GLY A 172 -9.72 -20.50 -7.04
N HIS A 173 -9.97 -19.40 -6.29
CA HIS A 173 -11.31 -18.96 -5.97
C HIS A 173 -12.00 -18.20 -7.12
N ARG A 174 -11.23 -17.49 -7.96
CA ARG A 174 -11.76 -16.77 -9.12
C ARG A 174 -12.23 -17.73 -10.22
N ALA A 175 -11.45 -18.78 -10.52
CA ALA A 175 -11.81 -19.81 -11.49
C ALA A 175 -13.08 -20.59 -11.10
N LYS A 176 -13.28 -20.85 -9.80
CA LYS A 176 -14.48 -21.53 -9.30
C LYS A 176 -15.74 -20.65 -9.37
N ARG A 177 -15.60 -19.33 -9.19
CA ARG A 177 -16.70 -18.36 -9.38
C ARG A 177 -17.13 -18.28 -10.83
N GLU A 178 -16.19 -18.32 -11.77
CA GLU A 178 -16.49 -18.28 -13.20
C GLU A 178 -17.22 -19.54 -13.67
N ASN A 179 -16.79 -20.73 -13.23
CA ASN A 179 -17.47 -21.98 -13.54
C ASN A 179 -18.91 -22.01 -13.00
N ASN A 180 -19.12 -21.59 -11.74
CA ASN A 180 -20.45 -21.58 -11.13
C ASN A 180 -21.40 -20.54 -11.77
N ALA A 181 -20.87 -19.41 -12.27
CA ALA A 181 -21.66 -18.43 -13.02
C ALA A 181 -22.11 -18.97 -14.39
N ARG A 182 -21.30 -19.83 -15.04
CA ARG A 182 -21.66 -20.48 -16.31
C ARG A 182 -22.73 -21.54 -16.14
N ILE A 183 -22.62 -22.39 -15.11
CA ILE A 183 -23.64 -23.42 -14.81
C ILE A 183 -25.01 -22.80 -14.51
N GLY A 184 -25.05 -21.61 -13.88
CA GLY A 184 -26.30 -20.89 -13.62
C GLY A 184 -26.97 -20.27 -14.85
N GLN A 185 -26.28 -20.20 -16.00
CA GLN A 185 -26.83 -19.68 -17.26
C GLN A 185 -27.35 -20.79 -18.18
N GLU A 186 -27.08 -22.06 -17.84
CA GLU A 186 -27.55 -23.26 -18.56
C GLU A 186 -28.74 -23.98 -17.87
N ALA A 187 -29.23 -23.46 -16.75
CA ALA A 187 -30.40 -23.95 -16.01
C ALA A 187 -31.62 -23.03 -16.19
#